data_AF-A0A357CPY7-F1
#
_entry.id   AF-A0A357CPY7-F1
#
_cell.length_a   1.000
_cell.length_b   1.000
_cell.length_c   1.000
_cell.angle_alpha   90.00
_cell.angle_beta   90.00
_cell.angle_gamma   90.00
#
_symmetry.space_group_name_H-M   'P 1'
#
loop_
_entity.id
_entity.type
_entity.pdbx_description
1 polymer ?
#
loop_
_entity_poly.entity_id
_entity_poly.type
_entity_poly.pdbx_seq_one_letter_code
_entity_poly.pdbx_strand_id
1 'polypeptide(L)'
;MAGLGGIVEKIKGVIKKIREPIDKAVEEVVGFVADKARALLGRGEKPSTSEEKESPEKAKKETGEIHHIASRESIKSGFTAAYQKIFDKAGMSLDDEANKVFLKGHKGAHTKVYKQYVLRYITEATQDLSGPEAKIALIKALNNLKEQLIKNPKMPYKGGL
;
A
#
# COMPACT_ATOMS: atom_id res chain seq x y z
N MET A 1 -12.82 -42.48 -12.68
CA MET A 1 -11.98 -41.30 -12.38
C MET A 1 -12.59 -40.06 -13.03
N ALA A 2 -13.39 -39.29 -12.29
CA ALA A 2 -13.92 -38.00 -12.75
C ALA A 2 -12.85 -36.93 -12.47
N GLY A 3 -11.95 -36.74 -13.43
CA GLY A 3 -10.76 -35.90 -13.28
C GLY A 3 -11.06 -34.40 -13.27
N LEU A 4 -10.10 -33.65 -12.72
CA LEU A 4 -10.02 -32.19 -12.54
C LEU A 4 -10.40 -31.30 -13.75
N GLY A 5 -10.64 -31.88 -14.95
CA GLY A 5 -11.00 -31.17 -16.17
C GLY A 5 -12.28 -30.34 -16.06
N GLY A 6 -13.32 -30.87 -15.40
CA GLY A 6 -14.60 -30.15 -15.26
C GLY A 6 -14.54 -28.91 -14.37
N ILE A 7 -13.59 -28.86 -13.43
CA ILE A 7 -13.38 -27.71 -12.54
C ILE A 7 -12.63 -26.60 -13.29
N VAL A 8 -11.63 -26.96 -14.10
CA VAL A 8 -10.85 -26.01 -14.91
C VAL A 8 -11.73 -25.34 -15.97
N GLU A 9 -12.64 -26.07 -16.62
CA GLU A 9 -13.58 -25.47 -17.58
C GLU A 9 -14.55 -24.48 -16.93
N LYS A 10 -15.04 -24.79 -15.72
CA LYS A 10 -15.86 -23.84 -14.93
C LYS A 10 -15.08 -22.58 -14.57
N ILE A 11 -13.83 -22.70 -14.15
CA ILE A 11 -12.98 -21.55 -13.80
C ILE A 11 -12.72 -20.68 -15.03
N LYS A 12 -12.39 -21.28 -16.18
CA LYS A 12 -12.21 -20.54 -17.45
C LYS A 12 -13.49 -19.79 -17.86
N GLY A 13 -14.66 -20.41 -17.70
CA GLY A 13 -15.95 -19.79 -18.00
C GLY A 13 -16.26 -18.57 -17.12
N VAL A 14 -15.92 -18.63 -15.83
CA VAL A 14 -16.07 -17.50 -14.89
C VAL A 14 -15.11 -16.37 -15.23
N ILE A 15 -13.83 -16.68 -15.48
CA ILE A 15 -12.83 -15.67 -15.87
C ILE A 15 -13.26 -14.94 -17.15
N LYS A 16 -13.78 -15.66 -18.15
CA LYS A 16 -14.25 -15.06 -19.40
C LYS A 16 -15.43 -14.09 -19.16
N LYS A 17 -16.44 -14.50 -18.38
CA LYS A 17 -17.59 -13.64 -18.04
C LYS A 17 -17.21 -12.36 -17.28
N ILE A 18 -16.12 -12.39 -16.52
CA ILE A 18 -15.61 -11.22 -15.79
C ILE A 18 -14.81 -10.30 -16.72
N ARG A 19 -14.04 -10.86 -17.67
CA ARG A 19 -13.18 -10.09 -18.58
C ARG A 19 -13.94 -9.41 -19.72
N GLU A 20 -14.95 -10.06 -20.28
CA GLU A 20 -15.73 -9.53 -21.42
C GLU A 20 -16.29 -8.10 -21.20
N PRO A 21 -16.91 -7.76 -20.05
CA PRO A 21 -17.35 -6.38 -19.81
C PRO A 21 -16.20 -5.38 -19.61
N ILE A 22 -15.03 -5.84 -19.13
CA ILE A 22 -13.84 -4.99 -18.93
C ILE A 22 -13.18 -4.69 -20.27
N ASP A 23 -12.99 -5.71 -21.12
CA ASP A 23 -12.40 -5.56 -22.46
C ASP A 23 -13.27 -4.62 -23.32
N LYS A 24 -14.60 -4.74 -23.24
CA LYS A 24 -15.54 -3.83 -23.92
C LYS A 24 -15.43 -2.38 -23.44
N ALA A 25 -15.24 -2.15 -22.14
CA ALA A 25 -15.10 -0.82 -21.58
C ALA A 25 -13.76 -0.15 -21.97
N VAL A 26 -12.68 -0.95 -22.11
CA VAL A 26 -11.37 -0.45 -22.55
C VAL A 26 -11.42 0.01 -24.02
N GLU A 27 -12.09 -0.73 -24.91
CA GLU A 27 -12.21 -0.32 -26.31
C GLU A 27 -12.96 1.01 -26.50
N GLU A 28 -14.03 1.27 -25.74
CA GLU A 28 -14.77 2.54 -25.83
C GLU A 28 -13.93 3.75 -25.38
N VAL A 29 -13.10 3.58 -24.34
CA VAL A 29 -12.24 4.66 -23.83
C VAL A 29 -11.09 4.96 -24.79
N VAL A 30 -10.49 3.92 -25.40
CA VAL A 30 -9.42 4.11 -26.39
C VAL A 30 -9.93 4.88 -27.61
N GLY A 31 -11.14 4.56 -28.09
CA GLY A 31 -11.79 5.31 -29.17
C GLY A 31 -11.98 6.79 -28.84
N PHE A 32 -12.57 7.09 -27.67
CA PHE A 32 -12.80 8.46 -27.22
C PHE A 32 -11.51 9.31 -27.13
N VAL A 33 -10.40 8.71 -26.66
CA VAL A 33 -9.11 9.42 -26.57
C VAL A 33 -8.51 9.68 -27.96
N ALA A 34 -8.59 8.72 -28.88
CA ALA A 34 -8.09 8.87 -30.24
C ALA A 34 -8.86 9.96 -31.02
N ASP A 35 -10.18 9.99 -30.88
CA ASP A 35 -11.03 10.98 -31.53
C ASP A 35 -10.82 12.38 -30.94
N LYS A 36 -10.65 12.49 -29.62
CA LYS A 36 -10.31 13.76 -28.98
C LYS A 36 -8.92 14.27 -29.40
N ALA A 37 -7.94 13.38 -29.55
CA ALA A 37 -6.62 13.75 -30.06
C ALA A 37 -6.71 14.27 -31.51
N ARG A 38 -7.48 13.62 -32.38
CA ARG A 38 -7.71 14.09 -33.76
C ARG A 38 -8.45 15.41 -33.82
N ALA A 39 -9.47 15.60 -32.98
CA ALA A 39 -10.21 16.86 -32.89
C ALA A 39 -9.34 18.03 -32.41
N LEU A 40 -8.35 17.76 -31.55
CA LEU A 40 -7.39 18.77 -31.09
C LEU A 40 -6.24 19.02 -32.07
N LEU A 41 -5.91 18.05 -32.93
CA LEU A 41 -4.75 18.12 -33.84
C LEU A 41 -5.10 18.59 -35.27
N GLY A 42 -6.30 19.15 -35.50
CA GLY A 42 -6.80 19.49 -36.83
C GLY A 42 -6.88 20.98 -37.20
N ARG A 43 -5.74 21.69 -37.32
CA ARG A 43 -5.54 22.80 -38.30
C ARG A 43 -4.02 23.02 -38.48
N GLY A 44 -3.50 22.78 -39.68
CA GLY A 44 -2.07 22.76 -39.96
C GLY A 44 -1.50 24.00 -40.65
N GLU A 45 -0.20 24.24 -40.44
CA GLU A 45 0.82 24.91 -41.29
C GLU A 45 2.23 24.44 -40.80
N LYS A 46 3.22 24.28 -41.70
CA LYS A 46 4.63 23.82 -41.46
C LYS A 46 5.62 24.95 -41.88
N PRO A 47 6.97 24.94 -41.66
CA PRO A 47 7.88 24.27 -40.70
C PRO A 47 8.93 25.24 -40.05
N SER A 48 9.83 24.70 -39.18
CA SER A 48 11.21 25.14 -38.86
C SER A 48 11.52 25.60 -37.42
N THR A 49 12.66 25.09 -36.94
CA THR A 49 13.55 25.64 -35.89
C THR A 49 12.96 25.77 -34.49
N SER A 50 13.21 24.80 -33.63
CA SER A 50 14.47 24.72 -32.87
C SER A 50 14.44 23.45 -32.04
N GLU A 51 15.56 22.75 -32.00
CA GLU A 51 15.85 21.76 -30.98
C GLU A 51 15.80 22.45 -29.62
N GLU A 52 14.63 22.51 -29.00
CA GLU A 52 14.55 22.71 -27.57
C GLU A 52 15.00 21.38 -26.99
N LYS A 53 16.30 21.30 -26.71
CA LYS A 53 16.84 20.36 -25.73
C LYS A 53 15.97 20.53 -24.49
N GLU A 54 15.00 19.63 -24.32
CA GLU A 54 14.50 19.28 -23.01
C GLU A 54 15.72 18.77 -22.23
N SER A 55 16.35 19.74 -21.57
CA SER A 55 17.17 19.53 -20.40
C SER A 55 16.45 18.49 -19.55
N PRO A 56 17.12 17.42 -19.08
CA PRO A 56 16.48 16.47 -18.21
C PRO A 56 16.19 17.23 -16.93
N GLU A 57 14.98 17.80 -16.82
CA GLU A 57 14.44 18.25 -15.56
C GLU A 57 14.47 17.00 -14.70
N LYS A 58 15.43 16.98 -13.77
CA LYS A 58 15.71 15.88 -12.87
C LYS A 58 14.37 15.37 -12.34
N ALA A 59 13.91 14.24 -12.88
CA ALA A 59 13.02 13.34 -12.19
C ALA A 59 13.74 12.96 -10.90
N LYS A 60 13.56 13.78 -9.86
CA LYS A 60 14.12 13.58 -8.55
C LYS A 60 13.51 12.27 -8.08
N LYS A 61 14.24 11.15 -8.25
CA LYS A 61 13.83 9.84 -7.74
C LYS A 61 13.45 10.05 -6.28
N GLU A 62 12.16 10.03 -6.01
CA GLU A 62 11.64 10.27 -4.68
C GLU A 62 11.94 9.01 -3.86
N THR A 63 13.03 9.05 -3.10
CA THR A 63 13.49 7.89 -2.32
C THR A 63 12.57 7.69 -1.11
N GLY A 64 12.24 6.44 -0.79
CA GLY A 64 11.52 6.06 0.42
C GLY A 64 11.76 4.58 0.73
N GLU A 65 11.30 4.13 1.90
CA GLU A 65 11.47 2.77 2.37
C GLU A 65 10.13 2.20 2.83
N ILE A 66 9.98 0.87 2.73
CA ILE A 66 8.86 0.14 3.33
C ILE A 66 9.22 -0.13 4.79
N HIS A 67 8.37 0.33 5.69
CA HIS A 67 8.53 0.20 7.14
C HIS A 67 7.49 -0.74 7.71
N HIS A 68 7.89 -1.51 8.72
CA HIS A 68 6.95 -2.17 9.62
C HIS A 68 6.53 -1.18 10.71
N ILE A 69 5.21 -1.02 10.91
CA ILE A 69 4.64 -0.16 11.96
C ILE A 69 5.00 -0.76 13.32
N ALA A 70 4.65 -2.03 13.53
CA ALA A 70 5.15 -2.86 14.62
C ALA A 70 6.39 -3.65 14.15
N SER A 71 7.58 -3.12 14.44
CA SER A 71 8.85 -3.66 13.93
C SER A 71 9.20 -5.04 14.47
N ARG A 72 9.56 -5.97 13.57
CA ARG A 72 10.11 -7.31 13.91
C ARG A 72 11.58 -7.30 14.34
N GLU A 73 12.31 -6.21 14.10
CA GLU A 73 13.77 -6.14 14.33
C GLU A 73 14.16 -5.58 15.71
N SER A 74 13.17 -5.26 16.55
CA SER A 74 13.38 -4.65 17.87
C SER A 74 13.57 -5.67 19.00
N ILE A 75 14.33 -6.74 18.71
CA ILE A 75 14.48 -7.95 19.55
C ILE A 75 15.14 -7.62 20.89
N LYS A 76 16.31 -6.95 20.88
CA LYS A 76 17.07 -6.62 22.11
C LYS A 76 16.28 -5.80 23.13
N SER A 77 15.35 -4.98 22.64
CA SER A 77 14.49 -4.14 23.48
C SER A 77 13.18 -4.80 23.94
N GLY A 78 12.89 -6.03 23.49
CA GLY A 78 11.67 -6.77 23.84
C GLY A 78 10.41 -6.38 23.07
N PHE A 79 10.41 -5.29 22.29
CA PHE A 79 9.23 -4.84 21.54
C PHE A 79 8.73 -5.87 20.53
N THR A 80 9.64 -6.55 19.81
CA THR A 80 9.23 -7.59 18.85
C THR A 80 8.36 -8.65 19.52
N ALA A 81 8.78 -9.16 20.69
CA ALA A 81 8.02 -10.16 21.43
C ALA A 81 6.69 -9.61 21.96
N ALA A 82 6.64 -8.34 22.37
CA ALA A 82 5.41 -7.71 22.81
C ALA A 82 4.39 -7.54 21.66
N TYR A 83 4.85 -7.13 20.47
CA TYR A 83 4.00 -7.05 19.28
C TYR A 83 3.53 -8.43 18.85
N GLN A 84 4.41 -9.42 18.82
CA GLN A 84 4.08 -10.78 18.38
C GLN A 84 2.90 -11.33 19.19
N LYS A 85 2.88 -11.16 20.52
CA LYS A 85 1.76 -11.60 21.37
C LYS A 85 0.41 -11.00 20.97
N ILE A 86 0.38 -9.76 20.48
CA ILE A 86 -0.85 -9.07 20.06
C ILE A 86 -1.28 -9.60 18.68
N PHE A 87 -0.32 -9.76 17.77
CA PHE A 87 -0.56 -10.30 16.44
C PHE A 87 -1.03 -11.76 16.50
N ASP A 88 -0.45 -12.58 17.38
CA ASP A 88 -0.85 -13.97 17.61
C ASP A 88 -2.31 -14.07 18.07
N LYS A 89 -2.72 -13.22 19.03
CA LYS A 89 -4.12 -13.14 19.49
C LYS A 89 -5.10 -12.81 18.37
N ALA A 90 -4.65 -12.03 17.38
CA ALA A 90 -5.41 -11.65 16.20
C ALA A 90 -5.29 -12.65 15.03
N GLY A 91 -4.51 -13.74 15.17
CA GLY A 91 -4.20 -14.64 14.07
C GLY A 91 -3.51 -13.94 12.89
N MET A 92 -2.63 -13.00 13.18
CA MET A 92 -1.87 -12.20 12.21
C MET A 92 -0.36 -12.42 12.36
N SER A 93 0.39 -12.11 11.30
CA SER A 93 1.86 -12.13 11.28
C SER A 93 2.41 -10.71 11.31
N LEU A 94 3.57 -10.50 11.95
CA LEU A 94 4.28 -9.21 11.89
C LEU A 94 4.70 -8.85 10.46
N ASP A 95 4.83 -9.82 9.56
CA ASP A 95 5.16 -9.59 8.14
C ASP A 95 3.91 -9.37 7.25
N ASP A 96 2.70 -9.34 7.83
CA ASP A 96 1.47 -9.04 7.07
C ASP A 96 1.51 -7.64 6.44
N GLU A 97 0.95 -7.50 5.24
CA GLU A 97 0.88 -6.22 4.51
C GLU A 97 0.15 -5.12 5.30
N ALA A 98 -0.80 -5.52 6.16
CA ALA A 98 -1.47 -4.60 7.08
C ALA A 98 -0.48 -3.90 8.04
N ASN A 99 0.65 -4.52 8.37
CA ASN A 99 1.68 -3.96 9.25
C ASN A 99 2.76 -3.17 8.48
N LYS A 100 2.64 -2.96 7.17
CA LYS A 100 3.63 -2.26 6.34
C LYS A 100 3.13 -0.94 5.79
N VAL A 101 4.03 0.02 5.65
CA VAL A 101 3.77 1.33 5.05
C VAL A 101 4.99 1.83 4.30
N PHE A 102 4.79 2.39 3.10
CA PHE A 102 5.84 3.09 2.37
C PHE A 102 5.93 4.53 2.85
N LEU A 103 7.11 4.97 3.29
CA LEU A 103 7.33 6.33 3.78
C LEU A 103 8.30 7.07 2.86
N LYS A 104 7.73 7.99 2.10
CA LYS A 104 8.48 8.85 1.17
C LYS A 104 9.41 9.79 1.94
N GLY A 105 10.67 9.84 1.53
CA GLY A 105 11.70 10.68 2.14
C GLY A 105 12.13 10.27 3.55
N HIS A 106 11.66 9.13 4.06
CA HIS A 106 12.02 8.62 5.37
C HIS A 106 12.94 7.40 5.24
N LYS A 107 13.94 7.33 6.13
CA LYS A 107 14.91 6.23 6.19
C LYS A 107 15.27 5.89 7.62
N GLY A 108 15.58 4.62 7.84
CA GLY A 108 16.13 4.12 9.10
C GLY A 108 15.09 3.85 10.19
N ALA A 109 15.56 3.36 11.34
CA ALA A 109 14.66 2.87 12.38
C ALA A 109 13.97 4.00 13.16
N HIS A 110 12.69 3.79 13.49
CA HIS A 110 11.97 4.66 14.41
C HIS A 110 12.52 4.56 15.86
N THR A 111 12.30 5.63 16.63
CA THR A 111 12.78 5.78 18.01
C THR A 111 12.14 4.78 18.98
N LYS A 112 12.72 4.62 20.18
CA LYS A 112 12.09 3.85 21.26
C LYS A 112 10.72 4.42 21.66
N VAL A 113 10.57 5.74 21.62
CA VAL A 113 9.31 6.43 21.95
C VAL A 113 8.21 6.03 20.95
N TYR A 114 8.54 5.96 19.67
CA TYR A 114 7.63 5.44 18.66
C TYR A 114 7.19 4.01 18.95
N LYS A 115 8.15 3.13 19.28
CA LYS A 115 7.83 1.73 19.58
C LYS A 115 6.89 1.60 20.78
N GLN A 116 7.10 2.41 21.82
CA GLN A 116 6.20 2.48 22.97
C GLN A 116 4.82 2.98 22.59
N TYR A 117 4.75 4.03 21.76
CA TYR A 117 3.49 4.57 21.25
C TYR A 117 2.69 3.53 20.47
N VAL A 118 3.32 2.87 19.50
CA VAL A 118 2.69 1.80 18.71
C VAL A 118 2.21 0.68 19.61
N LEU A 119 3.06 0.19 20.53
CA LEU A 119 2.69 -0.89 21.43
C LEU A 119 1.46 -0.55 22.26
N ARG A 120 1.44 0.64 22.87
CA ARG A 120 0.29 1.11 23.65
C ARG A 120 -0.97 1.18 22.78
N TYR A 121 -0.88 1.85 21.63
CA TYR A 121 -2.00 2.09 20.74
C TYR A 121 -2.67 0.79 20.27
N ILE A 122 -1.88 -0.20 19.83
CA ILE A 122 -2.44 -1.48 19.37
C ILE A 122 -2.88 -2.37 20.55
N THR A 123 -2.26 -2.24 21.73
CA THR A 123 -2.71 -2.95 22.94
C THR A 123 -4.09 -2.46 23.35
N GLU A 124 -4.29 -1.15 23.45
CA GLU A 124 -5.58 -0.54 23.80
C GLU A 124 -6.67 -0.90 22.78
N ALA A 125 -6.34 -0.85 21.49
CA ALA A 125 -7.30 -1.19 20.42
C ALA A 125 -7.74 -2.66 20.42
N THR A 126 -6.89 -3.56 20.93
CA THR A 126 -7.15 -5.01 20.95
C THR A 126 -7.45 -5.54 22.35
N GLN A 127 -7.66 -4.63 23.32
CA GLN A 127 -7.84 -4.98 24.71
C GLN A 127 -9.05 -5.92 24.87
N ASP A 128 -8.83 -7.04 25.57
CA ASP A 128 -9.83 -8.08 25.84
C ASP A 128 -10.44 -8.74 24.58
N LEU A 129 -9.84 -8.52 23.40
CA LEU A 129 -10.23 -9.15 22.14
C LEU A 129 -9.30 -10.33 21.81
N SER A 130 -9.83 -11.30 21.05
CA SER A 130 -9.05 -12.37 20.42
C SER A 130 -9.71 -12.79 19.10
N GLY A 131 -9.03 -13.60 18.30
CA GLY A 131 -9.60 -14.18 17.08
C GLY A 131 -10.00 -13.12 16.03
N PRO A 132 -11.12 -13.33 15.31
CA PRO A 132 -11.59 -12.41 14.26
C PRO A 132 -11.80 -10.97 14.74
N GLU A 133 -12.29 -10.77 15.95
CA GLU A 133 -12.55 -9.46 16.55
C GLU A 133 -11.25 -8.69 16.79
N ALA A 134 -10.25 -9.35 17.35
CA ALA A 134 -8.91 -8.77 17.51
C ALA A 134 -8.26 -8.45 16.16
N LYS A 135 -8.46 -9.30 15.15
CA LYS A 135 -7.96 -9.06 13.78
C LYS A 135 -8.54 -7.77 13.19
N ILE A 136 -9.86 -7.60 13.26
CA ILE A 136 -10.53 -6.40 12.75
C ILE A 136 -10.02 -5.15 13.47
N ALA A 137 -9.95 -5.20 14.80
CA ALA A 137 -9.49 -4.08 15.62
C ALA A 137 -8.01 -3.74 15.35
N LEU A 138 -7.14 -4.74 15.23
CA LEU A 138 -5.72 -4.55 14.96
C LEU A 138 -5.49 -3.95 13.57
N ILE A 139 -6.17 -4.44 12.53
CA ILE A 139 -6.06 -3.86 11.17
C ILE A 139 -6.51 -2.40 11.18
N LYS A 140 -7.63 -2.08 11.86
CA LYS A 140 -8.09 -0.69 11.99
C LYS A 140 -7.05 0.18 12.70
N ALA A 141 -6.45 -0.30 13.78
CA ALA A 141 -5.41 0.42 14.52
C ALA A 141 -4.15 0.65 13.67
N LEU A 142 -3.70 -0.37 12.94
CA LEU A 142 -2.56 -0.26 12.03
C LEU A 142 -2.83 0.75 10.92
N ASN A 143 -4.00 0.74 10.30
CA ASN A 143 -4.36 1.72 9.27
C ASN A 143 -4.36 3.16 9.81
N ASN A 144 -4.90 3.39 11.01
CA ASN A 144 -4.83 4.70 11.65
C ASN A 144 -3.37 5.14 11.90
N LEU A 145 -2.49 4.21 12.32
CA LEU A 145 -1.05 4.49 12.48
C LEU A 145 -0.37 4.78 11.13
N LYS A 146 -0.76 4.11 10.04
CA LYS A 146 -0.27 4.43 8.69
C LYS A 146 -0.58 5.85 8.31
N GLU A 147 -1.81 6.30 8.53
CA GLU A 147 -2.21 7.67 8.21
C GLU A 147 -1.40 8.70 9.01
N GLN A 148 -1.14 8.42 10.29
CA GLN A 148 -0.31 9.28 11.11
C GLN A 148 1.14 9.32 10.59
N LEU A 149 1.72 8.17 10.20
CA LEU A 149 3.07 8.10 9.63
C LEU A 149 3.16 8.79 8.27
N ILE A 150 2.14 8.72 7.43
CA ILE A 150 2.14 9.43 6.14
C ILE A 150 2.16 10.94 6.37
N LYS A 151 1.43 11.44 7.38
CA LYS A 151 1.42 12.86 7.77
C LYS A 151 2.71 13.30 8.46
N ASN A 152 3.26 12.45 9.32
CA ASN A 152 4.49 12.69 10.05
C ASN A 152 5.35 11.41 10.09
N PRO A 153 6.18 11.15 9.06
CA PRO A 153 7.00 9.93 8.96
C PRO A 153 8.01 9.75 10.10
N LYS A 154 8.19 10.80 10.87
CA LYS A 154 9.20 10.96 11.90
C LYS A 154 8.63 10.75 13.31
N MET A 155 7.30 10.66 13.44
CA MET A 155 6.62 10.63 14.72
C MET A 155 6.95 9.43 15.61
N PRO A 156 6.64 9.54 16.90
CA PRO A 156 6.77 10.74 17.71
C PRO A 156 8.26 11.08 17.89
N TYR A 157 8.58 12.37 17.81
CA TYR A 157 9.88 12.88 18.25
C TYR A 157 9.89 13.03 19.77
N LYS A 158 11.08 13.11 20.37
CA LYS A 158 11.23 13.55 21.77
C LYS A 158 10.51 14.90 21.91
N GLY A 159 9.34 14.93 22.56
CA GLY A 159 8.59 16.16 22.84
C GLY A 159 7.07 16.11 22.62
N GLY A 160 6.52 15.13 21.89
CA GLY A 160 5.06 15.02 21.70
C GLY A 160 4.65 14.39 20.36
N LEU A 161 3.34 14.25 20.18
CA LEU A 161 2.69 13.92 18.89
C LEU A 161 2.65 15.15 17.99
#